data_AF-A0A1Y4D0U3-F1
#
_entry.id   AF-A0A1Y4D0U3-F1
#
_cell.length_a   1.000
_cell.length_b   1.000
_cell.length_c   1.000
_cell.angle_alpha   90.00
_cell.angle_beta   90.00
_cell.angle_gamma   90.00
#
_symmetry.space_group_name_H-M   'P 1'
#
loop_
_entity.id
_entity.type
_entity.pdbx_description
1 polymer ?
#
loop_
_entity_poly.entity_id
_entity_poly.type
_entity_poly.pdbx_seq_one_letter_code
_entity_poly.pdbx_strand_id
1 'polypeptide(L)'
;MVVEEINEGFGFSNARNGEHYDVNQAFLDIITKEFTDELGIGFLRNNYAAMFDVERACHLRSRSYDETPDVLAQDKKRDNAFLLISQTINAGQYSSNESKRNAALRLIRVLKPYKNAPRLSLMNNSSAISKFLQEMEEEQNAADLETLGLTTDLTELKEANEAFIQIYRARSNVEYSQYRSENMKSIRPKVDAAFRTLAKTINALYRVNFFIERDAEKEARMKEIIEDVNAKIYKLQKTLVQAGIISSPAKDDDSSASNTGEEEIQPQITRVFQVEGGDAENPNHIKRGALTQIDWLGEFTLVDKTGENPGDIILQNDQGYDEKISAEAISQRDENGCQFTMVNDLTEGNYTLRIETYDGGNPLVVQYLEPIYLD
;
A
#
# COMPACT_ATOMS: atom_id res chain seq x y z
N MET A 1 17.32 -12.49 24.17
CA MET A 1 16.41 -11.33 24.12
C MET A 1 16.44 -10.76 22.73
N VAL A 2 15.33 -10.89 22.00
CA VAL A 2 15.15 -10.28 20.67
C VAL A 2 14.53 -8.90 20.88
N VAL A 3 15.15 -7.87 20.30
CA VAL A 3 14.61 -6.51 20.32
C VAL A 3 13.76 -6.34 19.07
N GLU A 4 12.50 -6.01 19.24
CA GLU A 4 11.58 -5.77 18.13
C GLU A 4 11.89 -4.42 17.48
N GLU A 5 12.02 -4.40 16.15
CA GLU A 5 12.48 -3.23 15.40
C GLU A 5 11.61 -3.01 14.16
N ILE A 6 11.50 -1.75 13.72
CA ILE A 6 10.86 -1.43 12.43
C ILE A 6 11.66 -2.10 11.32
N ASN A 7 10.96 -2.81 10.43
CA ASN A 7 11.52 -3.41 9.23
C ASN A 7 11.89 -2.34 8.19
N GLU A 8 12.94 -1.58 8.47
CA GLU A 8 13.52 -0.56 7.59
C GLU A 8 14.13 -1.13 6.30
N GLY A 9 14.38 -2.44 6.26
CA GLY A 9 14.95 -3.15 5.11
C GLY A 9 13.96 -3.42 3.98
N PHE A 10 12.66 -3.22 4.21
CA PHE A 10 11.65 -3.47 3.21
C PHE A 10 11.82 -2.56 1.97
N GLY A 11 11.71 -3.19 0.79
CA GLY A 11 11.85 -2.52 -0.51
C GLY A 11 10.52 -2.00 -1.04
N PHE A 12 10.22 -0.72 -0.84
CA PHE A 12 9.00 -0.07 -1.35
C PHE A 12 9.00 0.21 -2.87
N SER A 13 10.12 -0.03 -3.56
CA SER A 13 10.27 0.23 -5.01
C SER A 13 9.28 -0.54 -5.87
N ASN A 14 8.86 -1.72 -5.42
CA ASN A 14 7.97 -2.61 -6.14
C ASN A 14 6.49 -2.23 -5.95
N ALA A 15 6.16 -1.44 -4.93
CA ALA A 15 4.78 -0.99 -4.71
C ALA A 15 4.26 -0.16 -5.88
N ARG A 16 2.98 -0.33 -6.22
CA ARG A 16 2.31 0.56 -7.18
C ARG A 16 2.19 1.96 -6.57
N ASN A 17 2.02 2.98 -7.41
CA ASN A 17 1.95 4.36 -6.94
C ASN A 17 0.85 4.61 -5.90
N GLY A 18 -0.29 3.91 -5.98
CA GLY A 18 -1.35 4.00 -4.97
C GLY A 18 -0.95 3.33 -3.66
N GLU A 19 -0.43 2.10 -3.72
CA GLU A 19 0.01 1.33 -2.54
C GLU A 19 1.15 2.04 -1.79
N HIS A 20 2.08 2.65 -2.53
CA HIS A 20 3.15 3.47 -1.97
C HIS A 20 2.62 4.74 -1.29
N TYR A 21 1.63 5.40 -1.90
CA TYR A 21 1.00 6.57 -1.32
C TYR A 21 0.26 6.22 -0.02
N ASP A 22 -0.56 5.16 -0.05
CA ASP A 22 -1.38 4.74 1.08
C ASP A 22 -0.54 4.29 2.28
N VAL A 23 0.55 3.55 2.05
CA VAL A 23 1.41 3.08 3.15
C VAL A 23 2.17 4.24 3.83
N ASN A 24 2.66 5.21 3.05
CA ASN A 24 3.40 6.35 3.58
C ASN A 24 2.48 7.33 4.32
N GLN A 25 1.23 7.47 3.87
CA GLN A 25 0.20 8.17 4.64
C GLN A 25 -0.01 7.51 6.00
N ALA A 26 -0.19 6.18 6.03
CA ALA A 26 -0.37 5.44 7.27
C ALA A 26 0.82 5.56 8.21
N PHE A 27 2.07 5.57 7.71
CA PHE A 27 3.25 5.78 8.56
C PHE A 27 3.27 7.15 9.22
N LEU A 28 2.87 8.22 8.51
CA LEU A 28 2.79 9.56 9.09
C LEU A 28 1.66 9.71 10.11
N ASP A 29 0.60 8.91 9.98
CA ASP A 29 -0.52 8.88 10.93
C ASP A 29 -0.12 8.13 12.22
N ILE A 30 0.67 7.05 12.10
CA ILE A 30 1.21 6.29 13.25
C ILE A 30 2.33 7.07 13.96
N ILE A 31 3.32 7.52 13.20
CA ILE A 31 4.46 8.28 13.74
C ILE A 31 4.02 9.73 13.87
N THR A 32 3.41 10.09 15.00
CA THR A 32 2.85 11.43 15.24
C THR A 32 3.93 12.48 15.49
N LYS A 33 3.59 13.77 15.37
CA LYS A 33 4.54 14.87 15.62
C LYS A 33 4.96 14.87 17.08
N GLU A 34 3.97 14.75 17.95
CA GLU A 34 4.07 14.74 19.40
C GLU A 34 5.07 13.67 19.84
N PHE A 35 4.93 12.43 19.35
CA PHE A 35 5.88 11.35 19.63
C PHE A 35 7.31 11.69 19.21
N THR A 36 7.49 12.20 17.99
CA THR A 36 8.84 12.50 17.49
C THR A 36 9.48 13.71 18.15
N ASP A 37 8.68 14.68 18.61
CA ASP A 37 9.16 15.85 19.34
C ASP A 37 9.62 15.47 20.75
N GLU A 38 8.90 14.56 21.44
CA GLU A 38 9.33 14.02 22.74
C GLU A 38 10.67 13.27 22.68
N LEU A 39 10.93 12.60 21.55
CA LEU A 39 12.20 11.91 21.29
C LEU A 39 13.31 12.83 20.75
N GLY A 40 13.02 14.12 20.52
CA GLY A 40 13.97 15.09 19.96
C GLY A 40 14.30 14.88 18.48
N ILE A 41 13.49 14.12 17.74
CA ILE A 41 13.69 13.77 16.32
C ILE A 41 12.62 14.34 15.38
N GLY A 42 11.80 15.29 15.83
CA GLY A 42 10.72 15.90 15.04
C GLY A 42 11.17 16.48 13.69
N PHE A 43 12.41 16.94 13.58
CA PHE A 43 12.97 17.41 12.31
C PHE A 43 13.02 16.31 11.23
N LEU A 44 13.27 15.04 11.59
CA LEU A 44 13.29 13.92 10.65
C LEU A 44 11.88 13.63 10.12
N ARG A 45 10.88 13.63 11.00
CA ARG A 45 9.47 13.48 10.62
C ARG A 45 9.01 14.61 9.72
N ASN A 46 9.37 15.86 10.04
CA ASN A 46 9.01 17.02 9.23
C ASN A 46 9.62 16.96 7.82
N ASN A 47 10.88 16.53 7.72
CA ASN A 47 11.52 16.31 6.42
C ASN A 47 10.81 15.20 5.62
N TYR A 48 10.50 14.07 6.27
CA TYR A 48 9.76 12.97 5.65
C TYR A 48 8.37 13.41 5.17
N ALA A 49 7.60 14.12 6.00
CA ALA A 49 6.29 14.66 5.65
C ALA A 49 6.38 15.63 4.46
N ALA A 50 7.38 16.52 4.42
CA ALA A 50 7.57 17.45 3.31
C ALA A 50 7.84 16.72 1.98
N MET A 51 8.63 15.64 1.99
CA MET A 51 8.85 14.83 0.78
C MET A 51 7.57 14.10 0.36
N PHE A 52 6.80 13.59 1.32
CA PHE A 52 5.54 12.92 1.04
C PHE A 52 4.45 13.88 0.53
N ASP A 53 4.44 15.13 0.96
CA ASP A 53 3.53 16.15 0.42
C ASP A 53 3.80 16.44 -1.06
N VAL A 54 5.08 16.44 -1.47
CA VAL A 54 5.45 16.52 -2.89
C VAL A 54 4.97 15.27 -3.64
N GLU A 55 5.14 14.08 -3.07
CA GLU A 55 4.62 12.84 -3.67
C GLU A 55 3.10 12.87 -3.81
N ARG A 56 2.37 13.32 -2.80
CA ARG A 56 0.91 13.50 -2.82
C ARG A 56 0.47 14.38 -3.98
N ALA A 57 1.14 15.52 -4.16
CA ALA A 57 0.86 16.42 -5.27
C ALA A 57 1.12 15.72 -6.62
N CYS A 58 2.21 14.96 -6.75
CA CYS A 58 2.50 14.16 -7.96
C CYS A 58 1.45 13.07 -8.20
N HIS A 59 1.00 12.37 -7.14
CA HIS A 59 0.02 11.29 -7.21
C HIS A 59 -1.34 11.83 -7.70
N LEU A 60 -1.83 12.92 -7.11
CA LEU A 60 -3.10 13.56 -7.50
C LEU A 60 -3.05 14.12 -8.92
N ARG A 61 -1.90 14.70 -9.32
CA ARG A 61 -1.69 15.22 -10.68
C ARG A 61 -1.76 14.13 -11.76
N SER A 62 -1.35 12.90 -11.45
CA SER A 62 -1.44 11.77 -12.38
C SER A 62 -2.89 11.33 -12.65
N ARG A 63 -3.81 11.60 -11.70
CA ARG A 63 -5.23 11.29 -11.84
C ARG A 63 -6.01 12.35 -12.62
N SER A 64 -5.53 13.58 -12.69
CA SER A 64 -6.20 14.68 -13.41
C SER A 64 -5.86 14.77 -14.90
N TYR A 65 -5.09 13.83 -15.46
CA TYR A 65 -4.63 13.88 -16.86
C TYR A 65 -5.70 13.45 -17.90
N ASP A 66 -6.94 13.22 -17.46
CA ASP A 66 -8.10 12.92 -18.30
C ASP A 66 -8.72 14.17 -18.97
N GLU A 67 -7.98 15.27 -19.14
CA GLU A 67 -8.42 16.48 -19.87
C GLU A 67 -8.21 16.41 -21.40
N THR A 68 -7.77 15.25 -21.91
CA THR A 68 -7.66 14.99 -23.37
C THR A 68 -8.99 15.15 -24.14
N PRO A 69 -10.18 14.79 -23.58
CA PRO A 69 -11.46 14.98 -24.25
C PRO A 69 -11.81 16.45 -24.51
N ASP A 70 -11.46 17.35 -23.59
CA ASP A 70 -11.90 18.76 -23.65
C ASP A 70 -11.20 19.54 -24.77
N VAL A 71 -9.91 19.29 -24.99
CA VAL A 71 -9.16 19.88 -26.10
C VAL A 71 -9.74 19.42 -27.45
N LEU A 72 -10.05 18.14 -27.57
CA LEU A 72 -10.62 17.56 -28.80
C LEU A 72 -12.06 18.05 -29.04
N ALA A 73 -12.86 18.20 -27.97
CA ALA A 73 -14.20 18.75 -28.07
C ALA A 73 -14.17 20.19 -28.58
N GLN A 74 -13.24 21.01 -28.07
CA GLN A 74 -13.13 22.41 -28.47
C GLN A 74 -12.51 22.61 -29.85
N ASP A 75 -11.57 21.76 -30.24
CA ASP A 75 -11.09 21.66 -31.62
C ASP A 75 -12.24 21.35 -32.58
N LYS A 76 -13.07 20.35 -32.26
CA LYS A 76 -14.24 19.98 -33.06
C LYS A 76 -15.26 21.11 -33.16
N LYS A 77 -15.53 21.83 -32.07
CA LYS A 77 -16.43 23.00 -32.08
C LYS A 77 -15.94 24.08 -33.04
N ARG A 78 -14.64 24.39 -32.98
CA ARG A 78 -14.00 25.35 -33.88
C ARG A 78 -14.06 24.90 -35.35
N ASP A 79 -13.70 23.65 -35.63
CA ASP A 79 -13.71 23.12 -36.99
C ASP A 79 -15.11 23.12 -37.60
N ASN A 80 -16.13 22.79 -36.80
CA ASN A 80 -17.53 22.88 -37.22
C ASN A 80 -17.95 24.31 -37.55
N ALA A 81 -17.57 25.30 -36.72
CA ALA A 81 -17.87 26.71 -36.98
C ALA A 81 -17.19 27.20 -38.28
N PHE A 82 -15.93 26.84 -38.51
CA PHE A 82 -15.22 27.18 -39.74
C PHE A 82 -15.84 26.49 -40.97
N LEU A 83 -16.25 25.23 -40.83
CA LEU A 83 -16.92 24.48 -41.89
C LEU A 83 -18.28 25.09 -42.25
N LEU A 84 -19.06 25.54 -41.27
CA LEU A 84 -20.33 26.23 -41.49
C LEU A 84 -20.13 27.48 -42.36
N ILE A 85 -19.24 28.39 -41.95
CA ILE A 85 -18.94 29.62 -42.69
C ILE A 85 -18.45 29.28 -44.11
N SER A 86 -17.54 28.32 -44.21
CA SER A 86 -17.00 27.88 -45.50
C SER A 86 -18.10 27.37 -46.43
N GLN A 87 -19.01 26.54 -45.93
CA GLN A 87 -20.11 25.99 -46.71
C GLN A 87 -21.12 27.06 -47.12
N THR A 88 -21.44 27.99 -46.23
CA THR A 88 -22.34 29.12 -46.53
C THR A 88 -21.80 30.00 -47.65
N ILE A 89 -20.51 30.36 -47.61
CA ILE A 89 -19.87 31.12 -48.70
C ILE A 89 -19.87 30.31 -50.00
N ASN A 90 -19.57 29.00 -49.94
CA ASN A 90 -19.57 28.16 -51.13
C ASN A 90 -20.97 28.04 -51.77
N ALA A 91 -22.01 27.82 -50.95
CA ALA A 91 -23.39 27.74 -51.39
C ALA A 91 -23.91 29.08 -51.95
N GLY A 92 -23.49 30.20 -51.34
CA GLY A 92 -23.87 31.55 -51.77
C GLY A 92 -23.54 31.87 -53.23
N GLN A 93 -22.47 31.27 -53.79
CA GLN A 93 -22.10 31.44 -55.21
C GLN A 93 -23.16 30.94 -56.18
N TYR A 94 -24.07 30.06 -55.74
CA TYR A 94 -25.15 29.50 -56.54
C TYR A 94 -26.51 30.11 -56.19
N SER A 95 -26.54 31.16 -55.37
CA SER A 95 -27.79 31.82 -54.99
C SER A 95 -28.49 32.47 -56.19
N SER A 96 -29.82 32.35 -56.24
CA SER A 96 -30.66 33.05 -57.21
C SER A 96 -30.73 34.57 -56.92
N ASN A 97 -30.41 34.99 -55.69
CA ASN A 97 -30.30 36.40 -55.32
C ASN A 97 -28.93 36.96 -55.75
N GLU A 98 -28.93 37.94 -56.65
CA GLU A 98 -27.70 38.50 -57.22
C GLU A 98 -26.80 39.16 -56.18
N SER A 99 -27.36 39.85 -55.19
CA SER A 99 -26.60 40.48 -54.11
C SER A 99 -25.86 39.43 -53.28
N LYS A 100 -26.55 38.35 -52.90
CA LYS A 100 -25.93 37.23 -52.17
C LYS A 100 -24.86 36.52 -52.99
N ARG A 101 -25.12 36.31 -54.28
CA ARG A 101 -24.16 35.68 -55.21
C ARG A 101 -22.89 36.51 -55.35
N ASN A 102 -23.01 37.82 -55.55
CA ASN A 102 -21.87 38.71 -55.72
C ASN A 102 -21.06 38.87 -54.42
N ALA A 103 -21.71 38.93 -53.26
CA ALA A 103 -21.06 38.91 -51.96
C ALA A 103 -20.24 37.62 -51.75
N ALA A 104 -20.83 36.46 -52.04
CA ALA A 104 -20.15 35.17 -51.95
C ALA A 104 -18.93 35.05 -52.90
N LEU A 105 -19.04 35.57 -54.13
CA LEU A 105 -17.94 35.59 -55.10
C LEU A 105 -16.77 36.50 -54.68
N ARG A 106 -17.00 37.50 -53.83
CA ARG A 106 -15.95 38.30 -53.21
C ARG A 106 -15.32 37.56 -52.04
N LEU A 107 -16.14 37.09 -51.09
CA LEU A 107 -15.68 36.41 -49.87
C LEU A 107 -14.98 35.08 -50.13
N ILE A 108 -15.30 34.37 -51.23
CA ILE A 108 -14.60 33.12 -51.59
C ILE A 108 -13.12 33.35 -51.86
N ARG A 109 -12.72 34.55 -52.29
CA ARG A 109 -11.31 34.90 -52.54
C ARG A 109 -10.53 34.95 -51.23
N VAL A 110 -11.15 35.49 -50.18
CA VAL A 110 -10.63 35.53 -48.81
C VAL A 110 -10.62 34.12 -48.19
N LEU A 111 -11.64 33.29 -48.46
CA LEU A 111 -11.69 31.92 -47.92
C LEU A 111 -10.65 30.97 -48.53
N LYS A 112 -10.31 31.14 -49.81
CA LYS A 112 -9.53 30.17 -50.59
C LYS A 112 -8.19 29.74 -49.95
N PRO A 113 -7.37 30.64 -49.36
CA PRO A 113 -6.12 30.26 -48.70
C PRO A 113 -6.32 29.36 -47.47
N TYR A 114 -7.49 29.45 -46.82
CA TYR A 114 -7.78 28.81 -45.53
C TYR A 114 -8.61 27.53 -45.64
N LYS A 115 -8.98 27.09 -46.85
CA LYS A 115 -9.84 25.91 -47.09
C LYS A 115 -9.37 24.63 -46.38
N ASN A 116 -8.07 24.49 -46.13
CA ASN A 116 -7.47 23.34 -45.48
C ASN A 116 -7.15 23.56 -43.98
N ALA A 117 -7.58 24.66 -43.37
CA ALA A 117 -7.28 24.97 -41.96
C ALA A 117 -7.62 23.83 -40.99
N PRO A 118 -8.80 23.16 -41.07
CA PRO A 118 -9.14 22.02 -40.20
C PRO A 118 -8.24 20.79 -40.36
N ARG A 119 -7.46 20.70 -41.43
CA ARG A 119 -6.54 19.57 -41.68
C ARG A 119 -5.11 19.84 -41.22
N LEU A 120 -4.83 21.05 -40.73
CA LEU A 120 -3.53 21.42 -40.19
C LEU A 120 -3.38 20.90 -38.75
N SER A 121 -2.14 20.89 -38.24
CA SER A 121 -1.92 20.65 -36.82
C SER A 121 -2.64 21.70 -35.97
N LEU A 122 -3.03 21.35 -34.74
CA LEU A 122 -3.86 22.17 -33.85
C LEU A 122 -3.44 23.65 -33.78
N MET A 123 -2.14 23.93 -33.64
CA MET A 123 -1.60 25.29 -33.56
C MET A 123 -1.60 26.01 -34.91
N ASN A 124 -1.30 25.28 -35.99
CA ASN A 124 -1.33 25.81 -37.35
C ASN A 124 -2.77 26.11 -37.79
N ASN A 125 -3.74 25.28 -37.40
CA ASN A 125 -5.18 25.54 -37.59
C ASN A 125 -5.59 26.82 -36.85
N SER A 126 -5.25 26.94 -35.56
CA SER A 126 -5.53 28.16 -34.77
C SER A 126 -4.96 29.42 -35.41
N SER A 127 -3.73 29.34 -35.93
CA SER A 127 -3.05 30.45 -36.60
C SER A 127 -3.71 30.80 -37.94
N ALA A 128 -4.12 29.79 -38.71
CA ALA A 128 -4.83 29.96 -39.97
C ALA A 128 -6.21 30.60 -39.74
N ILE A 129 -6.98 30.12 -38.76
CA ILE A 129 -8.30 30.67 -38.40
C ILE A 129 -8.17 32.11 -37.89
N SER A 130 -7.15 32.43 -37.10
CA SER A 130 -6.94 33.80 -36.61
C SER A 130 -6.67 34.79 -37.76
N LYS A 131 -5.86 34.38 -38.75
CA LYS A 131 -5.61 35.19 -39.96
C LYS A 131 -6.86 35.31 -40.83
N PHE A 132 -7.60 34.21 -41.00
CA PHE A 132 -8.88 34.22 -41.71
C PHE A 132 -9.87 35.20 -41.09
N LEU A 133 -10.03 35.18 -39.76
CA LEU A 133 -10.89 36.12 -39.04
C LEU A 133 -10.44 37.56 -39.25
N GLN A 134 -9.14 37.83 -39.18
CA GLN A 134 -8.58 39.17 -39.42
C GLN A 134 -8.88 39.69 -40.82
N GLU A 135 -8.70 38.88 -41.86
CA GLU A 135 -9.01 39.26 -43.25
C GLU A 135 -10.52 39.43 -43.46
N MET A 136 -11.35 38.60 -42.83
CA MET A 136 -12.82 38.71 -42.90
C MET A 136 -13.35 39.96 -42.17
N GLU A 137 -12.70 40.39 -41.09
CA GLU A 137 -13.06 41.60 -40.32
C GLU A 137 -12.64 42.91 -41.01
N GLU A 138 -11.94 42.87 -42.16
CA GLU A 138 -11.63 44.08 -42.93
C GLU A 138 -12.90 44.81 -43.38
N GLU A 139 -12.87 46.15 -43.30
CA GLU A 139 -14.03 47.01 -43.58
C GLU A 139 -14.67 46.75 -44.95
N GLN A 140 -13.87 46.34 -45.93
CA GLN A 140 -14.31 46.01 -47.29
C GLN A 140 -15.25 44.79 -47.36
N ASN A 141 -15.17 43.88 -46.37
CA ASN A 141 -15.93 42.64 -46.33
C ASN A 141 -17.21 42.75 -45.48
N ALA A 142 -17.36 43.80 -44.66
CA ALA A 142 -18.46 43.95 -43.70
C ALA A 142 -19.85 43.87 -44.36
N ALA A 143 -20.06 44.60 -45.47
CA ALA A 143 -21.34 44.59 -46.19
C ALA A 143 -21.66 43.23 -46.82
N ASP A 144 -20.62 42.50 -47.26
CA ASP A 144 -20.78 41.17 -47.84
C ASP A 144 -21.14 40.11 -46.79
N LEU A 145 -20.55 40.23 -45.59
CA LEU A 145 -20.83 39.38 -44.45
C LEU A 145 -22.27 39.57 -43.94
N GLU A 146 -22.74 40.81 -43.86
CA GLU A 146 -24.12 41.12 -43.51
C GLU A 146 -25.10 40.56 -44.56
N THR A 147 -24.76 40.71 -45.85
CA THR A 147 -25.57 40.19 -46.96
C THR A 147 -25.74 38.66 -46.93
N LEU A 148 -24.71 37.94 -46.47
CA LEU A 148 -24.75 36.48 -46.31
C LEU A 148 -25.24 36.02 -44.92
N GLY A 149 -25.40 36.93 -43.95
CA GLY A 149 -25.80 36.60 -42.58
C GLY A 149 -24.71 35.92 -41.76
N LEU A 150 -23.43 36.15 -42.08
CA LEU A 150 -22.29 35.46 -41.48
C LEU A 150 -21.71 36.17 -40.25
N THR A 151 -22.23 37.34 -39.88
CA THR A 151 -21.70 38.18 -38.79
C THR A 151 -21.70 37.44 -37.45
N THR A 152 -22.77 36.73 -37.13
CA THR A 152 -22.88 35.93 -35.90
C THR A 152 -21.93 34.73 -35.95
N ASP A 153 -21.89 34.01 -37.08
CA ASP A 153 -21.05 32.82 -37.24
C ASP A 153 -19.55 33.15 -37.08
N LEU A 154 -19.11 34.32 -37.60
CA LEU A 154 -17.72 34.78 -37.41
C LEU A 154 -17.39 35.07 -35.94
N THR A 155 -18.35 35.64 -35.20
CA THR A 155 -18.21 35.88 -33.76
C THR A 155 -18.07 34.55 -33.02
N GLU A 156 -18.91 33.57 -33.32
CA GLU A 156 -18.82 32.23 -32.73
C GLU A 156 -17.52 31.51 -33.07
N LEU A 157 -17.02 31.63 -34.31
CA LEU A 157 -15.73 31.08 -34.71
C LEU A 157 -14.58 31.73 -33.93
N LYS A 158 -14.64 33.05 -33.73
CA LYS A 158 -13.64 33.80 -32.94
C LYS A 158 -13.62 33.33 -31.50
N GLU A 159 -14.77 33.26 -30.84
CA GLU A 159 -14.90 32.76 -29.48
C GLU A 159 -14.41 31.31 -29.35
N ALA A 160 -14.78 30.43 -30.29
CA ALA A 160 -14.36 29.03 -30.28
C ALA A 160 -12.82 28.90 -30.45
N ASN A 161 -12.22 29.72 -31.32
CA ASN A 161 -10.78 29.71 -31.55
C ASN A 161 -10.00 30.29 -30.35
N GLU A 162 -10.51 31.36 -29.72
CA GLU A 162 -9.91 31.92 -28.50
C GLU A 162 -10.00 30.96 -27.33
N ALA A 163 -11.15 30.31 -27.12
CA ALA A 163 -11.33 29.29 -26.10
C ALA A 163 -10.36 28.11 -26.31
N PHE A 164 -10.20 27.65 -27.56
CA PHE A 164 -9.22 26.62 -27.90
C PHE A 164 -7.78 27.06 -27.55
N ILE A 165 -7.38 28.27 -27.96
CA ILE A 165 -6.03 28.80 -27.68
C ILE A 165 -5.77 28.89 -26.19
N GLN A 166 -6.76 29.32 -25.39
CA GLN A 166 -6.63 29.40 -23.93
C GLN A 166 -6.42 28.03 -23.30
N ILE A 167 -7.24 27.04 -23.64
CA ILE A 167 -7.11 25.66 -23.11
C ILE A 167 -5.77 25.05 -23.55
N TYR A 168 -5.40 25.23 -24.82
CA TYR A 168 -4.14 24.68 -25.35
C TYR A 168 -2.91 25.31 -24.68
N ARG A 169 -2.93 26.63 -24.43
CA ARG A 169 -1.85 27.32 -23.69
C ARG A 169 -1.79 26.92 -22.22
N ALA A 170 -2.94 26.79 -21.57
CA ALA A 170 -3.03 26.29 -20.20
C ALA A 170 -2.40 24.89 -20.12
N ARG A 171 -2.74 24.00 -21.06
CA ARG A 171 -2.11 22.69 -21.19
C ARG A 171 -0.61 22.76 -21.42
N SER A 172 -0.11 23.59 -22.34
CA SER A 172 1.33 23.70 -22.59
C SER A 172 2.09 24.25 -21.38
N ASN A 173 1.49 25.17 -20.62
CA ASN A 173 2.07 25.70 -19.38
C ASN A 173 2.06 24.66 -18.26
N VAL A 174 0.99 23.87 -18.18
CA VAL A 174 0.92 22.70 -17.30
C VAL A 174 2.03 21.73 -17.71
N GLU A 175 2.08 21.22 -18.94
CA GLU A 175 3.13 20.32 -19.50
C GLU A 175 4.56 20.85 -19.22
N TYR A 176 4.81 22.14 -19.47
CA TYR A 176 6.11 22.77 -19.20
C TYR A 176 6.44 22.84 -17.70
N SER A 177 5.47 23.16 -16.84
CA SER A 177 5.64 23.07 -15.39
C SER A 177 5.83 21.63 -14.91
N GLN A 178 5.28 20.62 -15.61
CA GLN A 178 5.47 19.20 -15.29
C GLN A 178 6.87 18.72 -15.67
N TYR A 179 7.41 19.20 -16.80
CA TYR A 179 8.77 18.87 -17.23
C TYR A 179 9.83 19.29 -16.20
N ARG A 180 9.57 20.36 -15.42
CA ARG A 180 10.46 20.83 -14.35
C ARG A 180 10.09 20.36 -12.94
N SER A 181 8.91 19.80 -12.72
CA SER A 181 8.50 19.31 -11.41
C SER A 181 8.97 17.88 -11.17
N GLU A 182 9.22 17.53 -9.91
CA GLU A 182 9.37 16.14 -9.48
C GLU A 182 8.16 15.28 -9.96
N ASN A 183 8.42 14.01 -10.26
CA ASN A 183 7.39 13.03 -10.65
C ASN A 183 7.50 11.79 -9.74
N MET A 184 6.51 10.89 -9.80
CA MET A 184 6.50 9.69 -8.93
C MET A 184 7.80 8.89 -8.99
N LYS A 185 8.46 8.83 -10.15
CA LYS A 185 9.73 8.10 -10.31
C LYS A 185 10.90 8.78 -9.57
N SER A 186 10.92 10.11 -9.52
CA SER A 186 12.00 10.87 -8.87
C SER A 186 11.75 11.13 -7.37
N ILE A 187 10.49 11.28 -6.95
CA ILE A 187 10.15 11.60 -5.56
C ILE A 187 10.08 10.36 -4.65
N ARG A 188 9.57 9.21 -5.13
CA ARG A 188 9.42 7.99 -4.32
C ARG A 188 10.73 7.54 -3.64
N PRO A 189 11.89 7.49 -4.33
CA PRO A 189 13.14 7.13 -3.67
C PRO A 189 13.56 8.11 -2.56
N LYS A 190 13.18 9.38 -2.66
CA LYS A 190 13.46 10.40 -1.62
C LYS A 190 12.56 10.21 -0.40
N VAL A 191 11.29 9.89 -0.63
CA VAL A 191 10.33 9.53 0.43
C VAL A 191 10.78 8.27 1.16
N ASP A 192 11.14 7.22 0.42
CA ASP A 192 11.69 5.98 0.97
C ASP A 192 12.96 6.22 1.81
N ALA A 193 13.89 7.04 1.31
CA ALA A 193 15.13 7.36 2.02
C ALA A 193 14.86 8.15 3.31
N ALA A 194 13.91 9.09 3.28
CA ALA A 194 13.51 9.85 4.45
C ALA A 194 12.83 8.96 5.51
N PHE A 195 11.91 8.08 5.09
CA PHE A 195 11.31 7.07 5.98
C PHE A 195 12.36 6.15 6.60
N ARG A 196 13.27 5.58 5.78
CA ARG A 196 14.34 4.71 6.30
C ARG A 196 15.22 5.40 7.32
N THR A 197 15.51 6.68 7.13
CA THR A 197 16.31 7.46 8.08
C THR A 197 15.56 7.62 9.40
N LEU A 198 14.27 7.97 9.34
CA LEU A 198 13.40 8.07 10.51
C LEU A 198 13.28 6.73 11.26
N ALA A 199 13.00 5.64 10.55
CA ALA A 199 12.89 4.29 11.10
C ALA A 199 14.19 3.85 11.81
N LYS A 200 15.35 4.06 11.17
CA LYS A 200 16.67 3.80 11.77
C LYS A 200 16.89 4.53 13.07
N THR A 201 16.51 5.80 13.11
CA THR A 201 16.66 6.60 14.33
C THR A 201 15.72 6.12 15.44
N ILE A 202 14.48 5.77 15.11
CA ILE A 202 13.53 5.19 16.07
C ILE A 202 14.07 3.86 16.63
N ASN A 203 14.54 2.96 15.76
CA ASN A 203 15.15 1.69 16.16
C ASN A 203 16.37 1.90 17.08
N ALA A 204 17.24 2.85 16.74
CA ALA A 204 18.42 3.17 17.55
C ALA A 204 18.04 3.70 18.94
N LEU A 205 17.06 4.62 19.02
CA LEU A 205 16.58 5.16 20.29
C LEU A 205 15.88 4.08 21.14
N TYR A 206 15.10 3.20 20.51
CA TYR A 206 14.47 2.07 21.20
C TYR A 206 15.51 1.14 21.80
N ARG A 207 16.58 0.81 21.07
CA ARG A 207 17.71 0.03 21.59
C ARG A 207 18.41 0.70 22.77
N VAL A 208 18.66 2.02 22.69
CA VAL A 208 19.25 2.77 23.79
C VAL A 208 18.37 2.68 25.03
N ASN A 209 17.06 2.83 24.86
CA ASN A 209 16.12 2.67 25.96
C ASN A 209 16.16 1.25 26.55
N PHE A 210 16.06 0.22 25.69
CA PHE A 210 16.02 -1.19 26.10
C PHE A 210 17.29 -1.64 26.86
N PHE A 211 18.48 -1.27 26.39
CA PHE A 211 19.73 -1.73 26.99
C PHE A 211 20.27 -0.83 28.10
N ILE A 212 20.03 0.49 28.02
CA ILE A 212 20.70 1.49 28.87
C ILE A 212 19.72 2.18 29.81
N GLU A 213 18.69 2.87 29.29
CA GLU A 213 17.81 3.71 30.13
C GLU A 213 16.82 2.89 30.96
N ARG A 214 16.32 1.78 30.40
CA ARG A 214 15.32 0.86 31.00
C ARG A 214 14.08 1.58 31.50
N ASP A 215 13.63 2.60 30.77
CA ASP A 215 12.39 3.31 31.04
C ASP A 215 11.21 2.53 30.43
N ALA A 216 10.38 1.94 31.31
CA ALA A 216 9.30 1.05 30.92
C ALA A 216 8.18 1.76 30.14
N GLU A 217 7.90 3.04 30.42
CA GLU A 217 6.85 3.80 29.72
C GLU A 217 7.29 4.15 28.30
N LYS A 218 8.54 4.62 28.16
CA LYS A 218 9.13 4.87 26.83
C LYS A 218 9.24 3.58 26.02
N GLU A 219 9.62 2.48 26.65
CA GLU A 219 9.74 1.18 25.98
C GLU A 219 8.39 0.74 25.40
N ALA A 220 7.33 0.74 26.22
CA ALA A 220 5.99 0.34 25.80
C ALA A 220 5.49 1.20 24.63
N ARG A 221 5.64 2.53 24.72
CA ARG A 221 5.17 3.45 23.67
C ARG A 221 5.96 3.30 22.36
N MET A 222 7.27 3.11 22.44
CA MET A 222 8.08 2.89 21.24
C MET A 222 7.75 1.54 20.60
N LYS A 223 7.54 0.50 21.42
CA LYS A 223 7.15 -0.83 20.96
C LYS A 223 5.81 -0.82 20.20
N GLU A 224 4.80 -0.15 20.74
CA GLU A 224 3.49 0.02 20.07
C GLU A 224 3.63 0.63 18.67
N ILE A 225 4.43 1.70 18.54
CA ILE A 225 4.67 2.35 17.24
C ILE A 225 5.45 1.43 16.28
N ILE A 226 6.42 0.67 16.78
CA ILE A 226 7.19 -0.30 15.99
C ILE A 226 6.25 -1.39 15.44
N GLU A 227 5.40 -1.96 16.28
CA GLU A 227 4.40 -2.97 15.91
C GLU A 227 3.42 -2.43 14.86
N ASP A 228 2.87 -1.23 15.07
CA ASP A 228 1.93 -0.60 14.15
C ASP A 228 2.55 -0.32 12.77
N VAL A 229 3.78 0.19 12.73
CA VAL A 229 4.51 0.41 11.47
C VAL A 229 4.78 -0.93 10.76
N ASN A 230 5.24 -1.94 11.50
CA ASN A 230 5.50 -3.27 10.97
C ASN A 230 4.23 -3.93 10.44
N ALA A 231 3.08 -3.75 11.11
CA ALA A 231 1.79 -4.25 10.63
C ALA A 231 1.41 -3.64 9.28
N LYS A 232 1.69 -2.35 9.04
CA LYS A 232 1.47 -1.74 7.71
C LYS A 232 2.44 -2.25 6.65
N ILE A 233 3.72 -2.45 7.00
CA ILE A 233 4.71 -3.05 6.09
C ILE A 233 4.29 -4.47 5.70
N TYR A 234 3.90 -5.29 6.67
CA TYR A 234 3.42 -6.65 6.46
C TYR A 234 2.18 -6.68 5.55
N LYS A 235 1.20 -5.81 5.81
CA LYS A 235 0.01 -5.69 4.98
C LYS A 235 0.37 -5.35 3.53
N LEU A 236 1.25 -4.38 3.32
CA LEU A 236 1.74 -4.02 1.99
C LEU A 236 2.44 -5.22 1.32
N GLN A 237 3.35 -5.88 2.02
CA GLN A 237 4.04 -7.06 1.53
C GLN A 237 3.05 -8.15 1.09
N LYS A 238 2.04 -8.46 1.89
CA LYS A 238 0.99 -9.43 1.57
C LYS A 238 0.23 -9.02 0.30
N THR A 239 -0.13 -7.74 0.15
CA THR A 239 -0.77 -7.22 -1.06
C THR A 239 0.12 -7.39 -2.29
N LEU A 240 1.42 -7.09 -2.19
CA LEU A 240 2.36 -7.23 -3.31
C LEU A 240 2.62 -8.69 -3.70
N VAL A 241 2.66 -9.60 -2.73
CA VAL A 241 2.76 -11.06 -2.96
C VAL A 241 1.50 -11.56 -3.66
N GLN A 242 0.31 -11.21 -3.17
CA GLN A 242 -0.97 -11.59 -3.79
C GLN A 242 -1.12 -11.05 -5.22
N ALA A 243 -0.58 -9.86 -5.47
CA ALA A 243 -0.54 -9.25 -6.79
C ALA A 243 0.56 -9.84 -7.72
N GLY A 244 1.39 -10.77 -7.23
CA GLY A 244 2.48 -11.40 -7.99
C GLY A 244 3.64 -10.45 -8.32
N ILE A 245 3.78 -9.34 -7.60
CA ILE A 245 4.77 -8.28 -7.87
C ILE A 245 6.10 -8.60 -7.18
N ILE A 246 6.05 -9.19 -6.00
CA ILE A 246 7.23 -9.68 -5.27
C ILE A 246 7.06 -11.17 -5.01
N SER A 247 8.16 -11.91 -5.02
CA SER A 247 8.17 -13.29 -4.54
C SER A 247 7.81 -13.31 -3.06
N SER A 248 7.06 -14.33 -2.63
CA SER A 248 7.06 -14.66 -1.20
C SER A 248 8.51 -14.79 -0.74
N PRO A 249 8.85 -14.30 0.46
CA PRO A 249 10.15 -14.61 1.04
C PRO A 249 10.37 -16.13 0.94
N ALA A 250 11.59 -16.54 0.57
CA ALA A 250 11.93 -17.95 0.53
C ALA A 250 11.56 -18.56 1.89
N LYS A 251 10.75 -19.62 1.86
CA LYS A 251 10.55 -20.45 3.04
C LYS A 251 11.91 -21.04 3.40
N ASP A 252 12.56 -20.53 4.44
CA ASP A 252 13.05 -21.48 5.44
C ASP A 252 11.80 -22.23 5.89
N ASP A 253 11.88 -23.56 5.90
CA ASP A 253 10.73 -24.47 5.97
C ASP A 253 9.96 -24.29 7.28
N ASP A 254 9.11 -23.26 7.34
CA ASP A 254 8.25 -22.92 8.45
C ASP A 254 6.96 -22.35 7.86
N SER A 255 5.96 -23.20 7.75
CA SER A 255 4.68 -22.86 7.16
C SER A 255 3.79 -22.14 8.17
N SER A 256 3.83 -20.80 8.16
CA SER A 256 2.76 -19.97 8.72
C SER A 256 2.13 -19.09 7.63
N ALA A 257 0.87 -19.37 7.35
CA ALA A 257 -0.03 -18.54 6.56
C ALA A 257 -1.14 -18.09 7.51
N SER A 258 -1.10 -16.83 7.97
CA SER A 258 -2.24 -16.23 8.65
C SER A 258 -3.16 -15.54 7.63
N ASN A 259 -4.33 -16.16 7.47
CA ASN A 259 -5.54 -15.51 7.00
C ASN A 259 -6.14 -14.73 8.17
N THR A 260 -6.57 -13.49 7.97
CA THR A 260 -7.37 -12.75 8.95
C THR A 260 -8.80 -13.29 8.91
N GLY A 261 -9.01 -14.37 9.64
CA GLY A 261 -10.21 -14.73 10.37
C GLY A 261 -9.66 -15.25 11.70
N GLU A 262 -10.20 -14.76 12.83
CA GLU A 262 -9.95 -15.22 14.21
C GLU A 262 -8.69 -16.08 14.37
N GLU A 263 -7.59 -15.48 14.88
CA GLU A 263 -6.33 -16.20 15.09
C GLU A 263 -6.59 -17.51 15.85
N GLU A 264 -6.61 -18.63 15.13
CA GLU A 264 -6.52 -19.96 15.74
C GLU A 264 -5.16 -20.02 16.42
N ILE A 265 -5.18 -19.87 17.75
CA ILE A 265 -4.02 -20.08 18.62
C ILE A 265 -3.51 -21.50 18.33
N GLN A 266 -2.35 -21.62 17.67
CA GLN A 266 -1.78 -22.93 17.41
C GLN A 266 -1.41 -23.60 18.74
N PRO A 267 -1.86 -24.85 18.96
CA PRO A 267 -1.63 -25.51 20.23
C PRO A 267 -0.14 -25.77 20.46
N GLN A 268 0.41 -25.24 21.55
CA GLN A 268 1.83 -25.38 21.89
C GLN A 268 2.04 -25.51 23.41
N ILE A 269 2.95 -26.37 23.84
CA ILE A 269 3.37 -26.43 25.24
C ILE A 269 4.29 -25.23 25.50
N THR A 270 3.91 -24.41 26.47
CA THR A 270 4.61 -23.17 26.80
C THR A 270 5.63 -23.36 27.90
N ARG A 271 5.34 -24.23 28.88
CA ARG A 271 6.18 -24.43 30.07
C ARG A 271 6.01 -25.85 30.59
N VAL A 272 7.11 -26.43 31.08
CA VAL A 272 7.08 -27.64 31.91
C VAL A 272 7.94 -27.41 33.14
N PHE A 273 7.38 -27.61 34.33
CA PHE A 273 8.11 -27.34 35.57
C PHE A 273 7.62 -28.19 36.75
N GLN A 274 8.49 -28.37 37.73
CA GLN A 274 8.17 -29.05 38.98
C GLN A 274 7.35 -28.13 39.91
N VAL A 275 6.23 -28.63 40.42
CA VAL A 275 5.27 -27.84 41.24
C VAL A 275 5.87 -27.47 42.60
N GLU A 276 6.58 -28.39 43.24
CA GLU A 276 7.20 -28.17 44.56
C GLU A 276 8.67 -28.59 44.54
N GLY A 277 9.58 -27.71 44.96
CA GLY A 277 11.01 -28.02 45.07
C GLY A 277 11.78 -28.04 43.74
N GLY A 278 11.23 -27.41 42.70
CA GLY A 278 11.89 -27.16 41.41
C GLY A 278 12.92 -26.03 41.47
N ASP A 279 13.82 -26.00 40.49
CA ASP A 279 14.80 -24.94 40.32
C ASP A 279 14.19 -23.75 39.56
N ALA A 280 14.15 -22.58 40.20
CA ALA A 280 13.58 -21.37 39.59
C ALA A 280 14.43 -20.82 38.44
N GLU A 281 15.74 -21.10 38.42
CA GLU A 281 16.64 -20.71 37.34
C GLU A 281 16.65 -21.74 36.20
N ASN A 282 16.28 -22.99 36.50
CA ASN A 282 16.19 -24.10 35.53
C ASN A 282 14.84 -24.84 35.65
N PRO A 283 13.73 -24.23 35.19
CA PRO A 283 12.39 -24.79 35.40
C PRO A 283 12.19 -26.16 34.74
N ASN A 284 12.91 -26.46 33.66
CA ASN A 284 12.86 -27.75 32.96
C ASN A 284 13.70 -28.85 33.65
N HIS A 285 14.29 -28.58 34.82
CA HIS A 285 14.96 -29.57 35.64
C HIS A 285 13.94 -30.20 36.61
N ILE A 286 13.65 -31.48 36.41
CA ILE A 286 12.57 -32.18 37.10
C ILE A 286 13.12 -33.42 37.79
N LYS A 287 12.80 -33.56 39.08
CA LYS A 287 13.20 -34.74 39.85
C LYS A 287 12.29 -35.92 39.57
N ARG A 288 12.87 -37.11 39.55
CA ARG A 288 12.09 -38.36 39.50
C ARG A 288 11.11 -38.43 40.67
N GLY A 289 9.87 -38.87 40.38
CA GLY A 289 8.79 -38.92 41.37
C GLY A 289 8.14 -37.59 41.73
N ALA A 290 8.61 -36.46 41.19
CA ALA A 290 8.06 -35.16 41.50
C ALA A 290 6.78 -34.85 40.73
N LEU A 291 5.90 -34.05 41.35
CA LEU A 291 4.72 -33.52 40.69
C LEU A 291 5.14 -32.42 39.69
N THR A 292 4.74 -32.60 38.44
CA THR A 292 5.14 -31.79 37.29
C THR A 292 3.90 -31.15 36.66
N GLN A 293 3.98 -29.87 36.35
CA GLN A 293 2.98 -29.11 35.61
C GLN A 293 3.43 -28.94 34.16
N ILE A 294 2.50 -29.12 33.22
CA ILE A 294 2.63 -28.72 31.82
C ILE A 294 1.59 -27.63 31.56
N ASP A 295 2.03 -26.47 31.10
CA ASP A 295 1.15 -25.39 30.63
C ASP A 295 1.19 -25.32 29.10
N TRP A 296 0.04 -25.16 28.45
CA TRP A 296 -0.06 -25.02 27.00
C TRP A 296 -0.95 -23.84 26.59
N LEU A 297 -0.74 -23.40 25.35
CA LEU A 297 -1.64 -22.54 24.58
C LEU A 297 -2.40 -23.43 23.60
N GLY A 298 -3.63 -23.05 23.25
CA GLY A 298 -4.53 -23.79 22.36
C GLY A 298 -5.68 -24.42 23.15
N GLU A 299 -6.92 -24.12 22.76
CA GLU A 299 -8.14 -24.60 23.45
C GLU A 299 -8.32 -26.12 23.27
N PHE A 300 -7.59 -26.92 24.04
CA PHE A 300 -7.75 -28.38 24.09
C PHE A 300 -7.51 -28.93 25.49
N THR A 301 -8.11 -30.08 25.76
CA THR A 301 -7.94 -30.87 26.98
C THR A 301 -7.24 -32.19 26.67
N LEU A 302 -6.52 -32.75 27.64
CA LEU A 302 -5.79 -34.00 27.47
C LEU A 302 -6.72 -35.22 27.60
N VAL A 303 -7.19 -35.76 26.48
CA VAL A 303 -8.13 -36.87 26.41
C VAL A 303 -7.72 -37.95 25.40
N ASP A 304 -8.05 -39.20 25.69
CA ASP A 304 -7.87 -40.33 24.79
C ASP A 304 -8.94 -40.37 23.68
N LYS A 305 -8.87 -41.37 22.80
CA LYS A 305 -9.84 -41.58 21.70
C LYS A 305 -11.30 -41.74 22.17
N THR A 306 -11.51 -42.11 23.42
CA THR A 306 -12.85 -42.32 23.99
C THR A 306 -13.40 -41.04 24.63
N GLY A 307 -12.53 -40.09 24.95
CA GLY A 307 -12.87 -38.87 25.68
C GLY A 307 -12.97 -39.05 27.20
N GLU A 308 -12.85 -40.27 27.71
CA GLU A 308 -13.06 -40.59 29.13
C GLU A 308 -11.75 -40.59 29.93
N ASN A 309 -10.63 -41.06 29.34
CA ASN A 309 -9.33 -41.15 30.01
C ASN A 309 -8.35 -40.07 29.54
N PRO A 310 -7.25 -39.81 30.26
CA PRO A 310 -6.17 -38.95 29.79
C PRO A 310 -5.60 -39.41 28.44
N GLY A 311 -5.27 -38.45 27.58
CA GLY A 311 -4.38 -38.67 26.45
C GLY A 311 -2.96 -39.04 26.88
N ASP A 312 -2.10 -39.33 25.92
CA ASP A 312 -0.74 -39.80 26.20
C ASP A 312 0.20 -38.62 26.49
N ILE A 313 0.98 -38.71 27.56
CA ILE A 313 2.20 -37.91 27.78
C ILE A 313 3.39 -38.83 27.54
N ILE A 314 4.28 -38.44 26.63
CA ILE A 314 5.38 -39.25 26.14
C ILE A 314 6.71 -38.52 26.40
N LEU A 315 7.64 -39.22 27.03
CA LEU A 315 9.01 -38.79 27.25
C LEU A 315 9.94 -39.61 26.37
N GLN A 316 10.62 -38.97 25.43
CA GLN A 316 11.58 -39.62 24.55
C GLN A 316 13.01 -39.32 25.00
N ASN A 317 13.81 -40.35 25.26
CA ASN A 317 15.23 -40.17 25.60
C ASN A 317 16.09 -39.90 24.35
N ASP A 318 17.37 -39.60 24.57
CA ASP A 318 18.36 -39.33 23.52
C ASP A 318 18.64 -40.54 22.58
N GLN A 319 18.27 -41.75 23.00
CA GLN A 319 18.35 -42.98 22.22
C GLN A 319 17.07 -43.24 21.39
N GLY A 320 16.06 -42.37 21.50
CA GLY A 320 14.80 -42.48 20.76
C GLY A 320 13.81 -43.49 21.33
N TYR A 321 13.98 -43.90 22.59
CA TYR A 321 13.00 -44.72 23.30
C TYR A 321 11.91 -43.84 23.92
N ASP A 322 10.66 -44.11 23.54
CA ASP A 322 9.48 -43.44 24.05
C ASP A 322 8.99 -44.13 25.34
N GLU A 323 8.95 -43.40 26.45
CA GLU A 323 8.29 -43.80 27.69
C GLU A 323 6.96 -43.07 27.83
N LYS A 324 5.89 -43.80 28.14
CA LYS A 324 4.56 -43.21 28.34
C LYS A 324 4.25 -43.06 29.82
N ILE A 325 3.79 -41.87 30.23
CA ILE A 325 3.28 -41.66 31.58
C ILE A 325 1.97 -42.43 31.75
N SER A 326 1.87 -43.21 32.83
CA SER A 326 0.63 -43.91 33.17
C SER A 326 -0.52 -42.92 33.37
N ALA A 327 -1.70 -43.25 32.83
CA ALA A 327 -2.90 -42.43 33.00
C ALA A 327 -3.27 -42.18 34.48
N GLU A 328 -2.93 -43.12 35.38
CA GLU A 328 -3.14 -42.98 36.84
C GLU A 328 -2.27 -41.89 37.47
N ALA A 329 -1.14 -41.56 36.84
CA ALA A 329 -0.22 -40.53 37.29
C ALA A 329 -0.59 -39.13 36.79
N ILE A 330 -1.60 -39.00 35.91
CA ILE A 330 -2.05 -37.73 35.30
C ILE A 330 -3.27 -37.19 36.05
N SER A 331 -3.24 -35.90 36.39
CA SER A 331 -4.25 -35.19 37.16
C SER A 331 -4.41 -33.74 36.68
N GLN A 332 -5.40 -33.02 37.23
CA GLN A 332 -5.67 -31.60 36.95
C GLN A 332 -5.64 -31.24 35.46
N ARG A 333 -6.41 -31.96 34.63
CA ARG A 333 -6.50 -31.73 33.19
C ARG A 333 -7.52 -30.63 32.92
N ASP A 334 -7.08 -29.51 32.39
CA ASP A 334 -7.94 -28.42 31.95
C ASP A 334 -7.53 -27.89 30.57
N GLU A 335 -8.10 -26.78 30.14
CA GLU A 335 -7.85 -26.16 28.83
C GLU A 335 -6.48 -25.45 28.72
N ASN A 336 -5.81 -25.23 29.85
CA ASN A 336 -4.53 -24.52 29.93
C ASN A 336 -3.36 -25.42 30.30
N GLY A 337 -3.61 -26.66 30.74
CA GLY A 337 -2.55 -27.56 31.16
C GLY A 337 -2.99 -28.87 31.80
N CYS A 338 -1.99 -29.61 32.26
CA CYS A 338 -2.19 -30.75 33.15
C CYS A 338 -1.05 -30.91 34.16
N GLN A 339 -1.30 -31.70 35.20
CA GLN A 339 -0.27 -32.14 36.12
C GLN A 339 -0.05 -33.64 36.02
N PHE A 340 1.17 -34.10 36.21
CA PHE A 340 1.45 -35.53 36.34
C PHE A 340 2.61 -35.80 37.30
N THR A 341 2.68 -37.02 37.81
CA THR A 341 3.82 -37.47 38.64
C THR A 341 4.89 -38.09 37.76
N MET A 342 6.13 -37.59 37.85
CA MET A 342 7.26 -38.06 37.05
C MET A 342 7.65 -39.50 37.41
N VAL A 343 8.04 -40.32 36.42
CA VAL A 343 8.37 -41.74 36.61
C VAL A 343 9.67 -41.90 37.40
N ASN A 344 9.67 -42.82 38.38
CA ASN A 344 10.82 -43.06 39.26
C ASN A 344 11.97 -43.86 38.62
N ASP A 345 11.65 -44.69 37.61
CA ASP A 345 12.58 -45.68 37.05
C ASP A 345 13.25 -45.20 35.74
N LEU A 346 13.13 -43.91 35.41
CA LEU A 346 13.81 -43.30 34.27
C LEU A 346 15.29 -43.05 34.57
N THR A 347 16.14 -43.19 33.56
CA THR A 347 17.56 -42.83 33.66
C THR A 347 17.73 -41.32 33.77
N GLU A 348 18.78 -40.88 34.46
CA GLU A 348 19.17 -39.46 34.48
C GLU A 348 19.57 -39.02 33.06
N GLY A 349 19.09 -37.85 32.62
CA GLY A 349 19.40 -37.33 31.29
C GLY A 349 18.33 -36.41 30.70
N ASN A 350 18.52 -36.07 29.42
CA ASN A 350 17.61 -35.20 28.68
C ASN A 350 16.50 -36.00 28.02
N TYR A 351 15.28 -35.50 28.13
CA TYR A 351 14.08 -36.06 27.53
C TYR A 351 13.33 -35.00 26.74
N THR A 352 12.81 -35.41 25.58
CA THR A 352 11.84 -34.62 24.81
C THR A 352 10.44 -34.99 25.30
N LEU A 353 9.63 -33.98 25.64
CA LEU A 353 8.24 -34.20 26.06
C LEU A 353 7.28 -33.94 24.90
N ARG A 354 6.33 -34.86 24.69
CA ARG A 354 5.25 -34.75 23.72
C ARG A 354 3.95 -35.20 24.34
N ILE A 355 2.85 -34.56 23.96
CA ILE A 355 1.49 -34.99 24.30
C ILE A 355 0.75 -35.40 23.04
N GLU A 356 -0.07 -36.43 23.15
CA GLU A 356 -0.96 -36.91 22.09
C GLU A 356 -2.38 -36.96 22.65
N THR A 357 -3.26 -36.08 22.15
CA THR A 357 -4.66 -35.97 22.59
C THR A 357 -5.61 -36.15 21.41
N TYR A 358 -6.86 -36.52 21.68
CA TYR A 358 -7.91 -36.71 20.68
C TYR A 358 -9.10 -35.78 20.89
N ASP A 359 -8.88 -34.64 21.54
CA ASP A 359 -9.91 -33.63 21.72
C ASP A 359 -10.43 -33.12 20.36
N GLY A 360 -11.76 -33.15 20.16
CA GLY A 360 -12.37 -32.87 18.85
C GLY A 360 -12.30 -34.00 17.81
N GLY A 361 -11.82 -35.20 18.18
CA GLY A 361 -11.92 -36.43 17.37
C GLY A 361 -10.77 -36.70 16.39
N ASN A 362 -9.86 -35.74 16.18
CA ASN A 362 -8.62 -35.93 15.41
C ASN A 362 -7.41 -35.97 16.36
N PRO A 363 -6.37 -36.76 16.07
CA PRO A 363 -5.15 -36.77 16.88
C PRO A 363 -4.43 -35.41 16.77
N LEU A 364 -4.28 -34.74 17.91
CA LEU A 364 -3.45 -33.57 18.08
C LEU A 364 -2.18 -33.99 18.82
N VAL A 365 -1.03 -33.66 18.24
CA VAL A 365 0.28 -33.96 18.80
C VAL A 365 1.01 -32.66 19.04
N VAL A 366 1.38 -32.39 20.29
CA VAL A 366 2.09 -31.16 20.68
C VAL A 366 3.38 -31.55 21.38
N GLN A 367 4.51 -31.03 20.90
CA GLN A 367 5.83 -31.30 21.46
C GLN A 367 6.38 -30.07 22.16
N TYR A 368 6.98 -30.25 23.33
CA TYR A 368 7.69 -29.19 24.01
C TYR A 368 9.04 -28.95 23.33
N LEU A 369 9.33 -27.68 23.04
CA LEU A 369 10.50 -27.29 22.23
C LEU A 369 11.82 -27.39 23.01
N GLU A 370 11.75 -27.34 24.34
CA GLU A 370 12.91 -27.42 25.21
C GLU A 370 13.03 -28.82 25.82
N PRO A 371 14.25 -29.38 25.91
CA PRO A 371 14.45 -30.65 26.60
C PRO A 371 14.22 -30.47 28.11
N ILE A 372 13.70 -31.52 28.73
CA ILE A 372 13.58 -31.66 30.18
C ILE A 372 14.77 -32.46 30.67
N TYR A 373 15.44 -31.98 31.72
CA TYR A 373 16.49 -32.74 32.39
C TYR A 373 15.90 -33.47 33.60
N LEU A 374 16.08 -34.79 33.65
CA LEU A 374 15.66 -35.63 34.77
C LEU A 374 16.84 -35.97 35.67
N ASP A 375 16.69 -35.72 36.98
CA ASP A 375 17.63 -36.04 38.07
C ASP A 375 17.02 -36.98 39.13
#